data_AF-A0A2D0N8R5-F1
#
_entry.id   AF-A0A2D0N8R5-F1
#
_cell.length_a   1.000
_cell.length_b   1.000
_cell.length_c   1.000
_cell.angle_alpha   90.00
_cell.angle_beta   90.00
_cell.angle_gamma   90.00
#
_symmetry.space_group_name_H-M   'P 1'
#
loop_
_entity.id
_entity.type
_entity.pdbx_description
1 polymer ?
#
loop_
_entity_poly.entity_id
_entity_poly.type
_entity_poly.pdbx_seq_one_letter_code
_entity_poly.pdbx_strand_id
1 'polypeptide(L)'
;MTTIHQPAAPYREYPRRAPDRKKTGLRVDIILGMPKYKCRFHGICRIEADEEELLEGCSTNCCRSKGKLFYHASGGCLLYFEKAGMSARTRRYHFSGNWFWLREGLELPESVCRALDLDGAYLLPGRYRLLEDRRFYRIYIYTRKRNAKSVMHYKERFGSKKVLK
;
A
#
# COMPACT_ATOMS: atom_id res chain seq x y z
N MET A 1 -3.36 21.57 -19.57
CA MET A 1 -3.53 20.25 -18.92
C MET A 1 -2.17 19.57 -18.90
N THR A 2 -1.54 19.42 -17.74
CA THR A 2 -0.19 18.86 -17.63
C THR A 2 -0.28 17.34 -17.64
N THR A 3 0.11 16.70 -18.74
CA THR A 3 0.21 15.25 -18.81
C THR A 3 1.34 14.81 -17.90
N ILE A 4 1.00 14.34 -16.70
CA ILE A 4 1.98 13.68 -15.83
C ILE A 4 2.35 12.38 -16.54
N HIS A 5 3.49 12.38 -17.24
CA HIS A 5 4.13 11.15 -17.68
C HIS A 5 4.48 10.37 -16.42
N GLN A 6 3.58 9.47 -16.00
CA GLN A 6 3.94 8.46 -15.04
C GLN A 6 5.03 7.62 -15.70
N PRO A 7 6.27 7.59 -15.16
CA PRO A 7 7.26 6.66 -15.67
C PRO A 7 6.60 5.28 -15.56
N ALA A 8 6.48 4.59 -16.70
CA ALA A 8 6.07 3.20 -16.69
C ALA A 8 7.02 2.52 -15.72
N ALA A 9 6.50 2.07 -14.56
CA ALA A 9 7.32 1.33 -13.62
C ALA A 9 7.98 0.23 -14.46
N PRO A 10 9.32 0.19 -14.53
CA PRO A 10 9.99 -0.73 -15.43
C PRO A 10 9.41 -2.10 -15.11
N TYR A 11 8.94 -2.78 -16.15
CA TYR A 11 8.38 -4.13 -16.09
C TYR A 11 9.52 -5.12 -15.78
N ARG A 12 10.37 -4.78 -14.81
CA ARG A 12 11.36 -5.67 -14.23
C ARG A 12 10.57 -6.82 -13.68
N GLU A 13 10.96 -8.00 -14.14
CA GLU A 13 10.35 -9.25 -13.77
C GLU A 13 10.11 -9.27 -12.26
N TYR A 14 8.87 -9.61 -11.89
CA TYR A 14 8.54 -9.96 -10.51
C TYR A 14 9.68 -10.84 -9.98
N PRO A 15 10.23 -10.58 -8.77
CA PRO A 15 11.31 -11.42 -8.27
C PRO A 15 10.86 -12.88 -8.36
N ARG A 16 11.52 -13.64 -9.25
CA ARG A 16 11.08 -15.02 -9.61
C ARG A 16 11.13 -15.94 -8.39
N ARG A 17 11.96 -15.58 -7.40
CA ARG A 17 12.01 -16.26 -6.11
C ARG A 17 10.97 -15.63 -5.19
N ALA A 18 10.00 -16.44 -4.79
CA ALA A 18 9.17 -16.16 -3.63
C ALA A 18 10.06 -15.75 -2.44
N PRO A 19 9.58 -14.85 -1.55
CA PRO A 19 10.32 -14.52 -0.33
C PRO A 19 10.71 -15.80 0.40
N ASP A 20 11.87 -15.76 1.06
CA ASP A 20 12.37 -16.88 1.86
C ASP A 20 11.24 -17.41 2.76
N ARG A 21 10.88 -18.69 2.57
CA ARG A 21 9.79 -19.34 3.30
C ARG A 21 9.96 -19.26 4.82
N LYS A 22 11.20 -19.03 5.30
CA LYS A 22 11.51 -18.89 6.73
C LYS A 22 11.09 -17.54 7.33
N LYS A 23 10.90 -16.49 6.53
CA LYS A 23 10.44 -15.19 7.04
C LYS A 23 8.92 -15.21 7.14
N THR A 24 8.40 -15.21 8.36
CA THR A 24 6.98 -14.95 8.62
C THR A 24 6.70 -13.48 8.28
N GLY A 25 5.96 -13.22 7.20
CA GLY A 25 5.59 -11.85 6.83
C GLY A 25 4.80 -11.17 7.95
N LEU A 26 4.97 -9.85 8.08
CA LEU A 26 4.28 -9.04 9.06
C LEU A 26 2.78 -9.07 8.77
N ARG A 27 1.96 -9.43 9.76
CA ARG A 27 0.50 -9.33 9.64
C ARG A 27 0.11 -7.86 9.67
N VAL A 28 -0.74 -7.49 8.73
CA VAL A 28 -1.17 -6.10 8.57
C VAL A 28 -2.67 -6.02 8.28
N ASP A 29 -3.24 -4.90 8.70
CA ASP A 29 -4.52 -4.43 8.22
C ASP A 29 -4.32 -3.45 7.07
N ILE A 30 -5.03 -3.70 5.98
CA ILE A 30 -4.94 -2.91 4.76
C ILE A 30 -6.29 -2.25 4.54
N ILE A 31 -6.32 -0.93 4.64
CA ILE A 31 -7.48 -0.12 4.34
C ILE A 31 -7.37 0.26 2.86
N LEU A 32 -8.30 -0.22 2.05
CA LEU A 32 -8.35 0.05 0.62
C LEU A 32 -8.97 1.42 0.34
N GLY A 33 -8.54 2.04 -0.76
CA GLY A 33 -9.02 3.36 -1.18
C GLY A 33 -7.93 4.39 -1.34
N MET A 34 -8.32 5.66 -1.47
CA MET A 34 -7.40 6.80 -1.54
C MET A 34 -7.64 7.74 -0.34
N PRO A 35 -6.60 8.12 0.42
CA PRO A 35 -6.76 8.99 1.60
C PRO A 35 -7.45 10.31 1.28
N LYS A 36 -7.01 10.98 0.20
CA LYS A 36 -7.55 12.26 -0.25
C LYS A 36 -9.06 12.23 -0.53
N TYR A 37 -9.62 11.06 -0.84
CA TYR A 37 -11.02 10.89 -1.20
C TYR A 37 -11.84 10.19 -0.11
N LYS A 38 -11.41 10.24 1.16
CA LYS A 38 -12.04 9.54 2.30
C LYS A 38 -12.12 8.03 2.04
N CYS A 39 -10.98 7.44 1.65
CA CYS A 39 -10.83 6.03 1.28
C CYS A 39 -11.79 5.53 0.16
N ARG A 40 -12.23 6.42 -0.73
CA ARG A 40 -12.92 6.05 -1.99
C ARG A 40 -11.91 5.73 -3.10
N PHE A 41 -12.39 5.13 -4.18
CA PHE A 41 -11.62 4.76 -5.39
C PHE A 41 -10.58 3.63 -5.19
N HIS A 42 -9.76 3.37 -6.20
CA HIS A 42 -8.77 2.29 -6.19
C HIS A 42 -7.46 2.75 -5.56
N GLY A 43 -6.87 1.91 -4.71
CA GLY A 43 -5.60 2.19 -4.05
C GLY A 43 -5.52 1.57 -2.67
N ILE A 44 -4.51 1.99 -1.93
CA ILE A 44 -4.34 1.69 -0.51
C ILE A 44 -4.42 3.01 0.24
N CYS A 45 -5.38 3.10 1.15
CA CYS A 45 -5.59 4.25 2.01
C CYS A 45 -4.54 4.25 3.13
N ARG A 46 -4.38 3.11 3.81
CA ARG A 46 -3.43 2.92 4.90
C ARG A 46 -3.09 1.44 5.07
N ILE A 47 -1.93 1.17 5.65
CA ILE A 47 -1.50 -0.15 6.13
C ILE A 47 -1.17 0.02 7.61
N GLU A 48 -1.69 -0.82 8.48
CA GLU A 48 -1.45 -0.81 9.93
C GLU A 48 -0.93 -2.18 10.37
N ALA A 49 -0.12 -2.24 11.42
CA ALA A 49 0.29 -3.53 11.99
C ALA A 49 -0.89 -4.17 12.74
N ASP A 50 -1.07 -5.49 12.64
CA ASP A 50 -2.22 -6.23 13.21
C ASP A 50 -2.33 -6.12 14.75
N GLU A 51 -1.28 -5.66 15.42
CA GLU A 51 -1.19 -5.50 16.88
C GLU A 51 -1.59 -4.10 17.38
N GLU A 52 -1.87 -3.14 16.50
CA GLU A 52 -2.32 -1.81 16.92
C GLU A 52 -3.85 -1.79 17.10
N GLU A 53 -4.32 -1.37 18.28
CA GLU A 53 -5.72 -1.00 18.47
C GLU A 53 -6.08 0.04 17.41
N LEU A 54 -7.11 -0.26 16.62
CA LEU A 54 -7.50 0.55 15.49
C LEU A 54 -7.78 1.97 15.94
N LEU A 55 -6.99 2.92 15.44
CA LEU A 55 -7.25 4.33 15.66
C LEU A 55 -8.66 4.66 15.15
N GLU A 56 -9.51 5.16 16.05
CA GLU A 56 -10.83 5.68 15.75
C GLU A 56 -10.71 6.72 14.61
N GLY A 57 -11.37 6.48 13.48
CA GLY A 57 -11.28 7.39 12.33
C GLY A 57 -11.48 6.76 10.95
N CYS A 58 -11.50 5.43 10.83
CA CYS A 58 -12.00 4.84 9.58
C CYS A 58 -13.52 4.97 9.53
N SER A 59 -14.04 5.59 8.48
CA SER A 59 -15.48 5.60 8.24
C SER A 59 -16.01 4.16 8.21
N THR A 60 -17.25 3.95 8.63
CA THR A 60 -17.96 2.66 8.54
C THR A 60 -17.95 2.02 7.15
N ASN A 61 -17.62 2.80 6.11
CA ASN A 61 -17.54 2.36 4.71
C ASN A 61 -16.12 2.02 4.22
N CYS A 62 -15.09 2.08 5.08
CA CYS A 62 -13.74 1.69 4.70
C CYS A 62 -13.69 0.21 4.32
N CYS A 63 -13.27 -0.10 3.08
CA CYS A 63 -13.01 -1.47 2.68
C CYS A 63 -11.71 -1.95 3.32
N ARG A 64 -11.81 -2.90 4.26
CA ARG A 64 -10.66 -3.46 4.97
C ARG A 64 -10.31 -4.86 4.46
N SER A 65 -9.02 -5.17 4.50
CA SER A 65 -8.48 -6.51 4.25
C SER A 65 -7.42 -6.81 5.28
N LYS A 66 -7.48 -7.99 5.89
CA LYS A 66 -6.31 -8.57 6.55
C LYS A 66 -5.28 -8.95 5.50
N GLY A 67 -4.02 -9.04 5.88
CA GLY A 67 -2.96 -9.29 4.92
C GLY A 67 -1.61 -9.58 5.55
N LYS A 68 -0.63 -9.76 4.67
CA LYS A 68 0.77 -9.91 5.05
C LYS A 68 1.64 -9.01 4.20
N LEU A 69 2.62 -8.39 4.84
CA LEU A 69 3.62 -7.55 4.21
C LEU A 69 5.00 -8.19 4.38
N PHE A 70 5.71 -8.34 3.26
CA PHE A 70 7.09 -8.82 3.24
C PHE A 70 7.97 -7.76 2.61
N TYR A 71 9.06 -7.37 3.28
CA TYR A 71 10.07 -6.52 2.67
C TYR A 71 11.10 -7.38 1.94
N HIS A 72 11.42 -7.00 0.70
CA HIS A 72 12.40 -7.66 -0.14
C HIS A 72 13.68 -6.82 -0.22
N ALA A 73 14.84 -7.47 -0.09
CA ALA A 73 16.15 -6.81 -0.05
C ALA A 73 16.46 -5.95 -1.29
N SER A 74 15.82 -6.23 -2.44
CA SER A 74 15.95 -5.41 -3.66
C SER A 74 15.15 -4.10 -3.63
N GLY A 75 14.59 -3.70 -2.49
CA GLY A 75 13.92 -2.41 -2.33
C GLY A 75 12.44 -2.42 -2.73
N GLY A 76 11.73 -3.51 -2.48
CA GLY A 76 10.29 -3.59 -2.72
C GLY A 76 9.55 -4.37 -1.63
N CYS A 77 8.24 -4.32 -1.67
CA CYS A 77 7.35 -5.00 -0.75
C CYS A 77 6.46 -5.98 -1.52
N LEU A 78 6.31 -7.20 -1.01
CA LEU A 78 5.28 -8.11 -1.44
C LEU A 78 4.10 -8.01 -0.48
N LEU A 79 2.96 -7.57 -0.99
CA LEU A 79 1.73 -7.39 -0.22
C LEU A 79 0.73 -8.48 -0.58
N TYR A 80 0.24 -9.17 0.44
CA TYR A 80 -0.80 -10.19 0.36
C TYR A 80 -2.06 -9.61 0.96
N PHE A 81 -3.18 -9.73 0.24
CA PHE A 81 -4.50 -9.38 0.73
C PHE A 81 -5.31 -10.66 0.91
N GLU A 82 -5.75 -10.94 2.13
CA GLU A 82 -6.59 -12.10 2.45
C GLU A 82 -7.99 -11.91 1.88
N LYS A 83 -8.44 -12.89 1.08
CA LYS A 83 -9.81 -12.87 0.55
C LYS A 83 -10.84 -13.12 1.65
N ALA A 84 -10.46 -13.88 2.67
CA ALA A 84 -11.25 -14.09 3.86
C ALA A 84 -11.33 -12.75 4.62
N GLY A 85 -12.54 -12.20 4.75
CA GLY A 85 -12.76 -10.87 5.35
C GLY A 85 -13.09 -9.77 4.34
N MET A 86 -12.92 -10.00 3.03
CA MET A 86 -13.40 -9.06 2.01
C MET A 86 -14.82 -9.40 1.55
N SER A 87 -15.66 -8.37 1.41
CA SER A 87 -16.94 -8.53 0.73
C SER A 87 -16.74 -8.85 -0.76
N ALA A 88 -17.71 -9.53 -1.39
CA ALA A 88 -17.69 -9.77 -2.84
C ALA A 88 -17.61 -8.45 -3.64
N ARG A 89 -18.28 -7.40 -3.15
CA ARG A 89 -18.22 -6.05 -3.73
C ARG A 89 -16.81 -5.47 -3.67
N THR A 90 -16.13 -5.56 -2.53
CA THR A 90 -14.75 -5.11 -2.33
C THR A 90 -13.80 -5.83 -3.29
N ARG A 91 -13.93 -7.15 -3.41
CA ARG A 91 -13.13 -7.96 -4.34
C ARG A 91 -13.33 -7.53 -5.78
N ARG A 92 -14.59 -7.44 -6.23
CA ARG A 92 -14.92 -7.02 -7.60
C ARG A 92 -14.45 -5.59 -7.88
N TYR A 93 -14.56 -4.69 -6.91
CA TYR A 93 -14.17 -3.30 -7.11
C TYR A 93 -12.65 -3.15 -7.19
N HIS A 94 -11.90 -3.57 -6.16
CA HIS A 94 -10.46 -3.28 -6.07
C HIS A 94 -9.56 -4.29 -6.79
N PHE A 95 -10.05 -5.50 -7.01
CA PHE A 95 -9.25 -6.64 -7.47
C PHE A 95 -9.83 -7.28 -8.74
N SER A 96 -10.69 -6.57 -9.49
CA SER A 96 -11.09 -7.03 -10.81
C SER A 96 -9.96 -6.84 -11.83
N GLY A 97 -9.73 -7.88 -12.63
CA GLY A 97 -8.71 -7.89 -13.66
C GLY A 97 -7.31 -8.26 -13.15
N ASN A 98 -6.30 -7.98 -13.98
CA ASN A 98 -4.91 -8.44 -13.76
C ASN A 98 -4.00 -7.37 -13.15
N TRP A 99 -4.55 -6.24 -12.73
CA TRP A 99 -3.81 -5.05 -12.31
C TRP A 99 -4.40 -4.43 -11.05
N PHE A 100 -3.55 -4.11 -10.08
CA PHE A 100 -3.88 -3.29 -8.94
C PHE A 100 -3.33 -1.88 -9.15
N TRP A 101 -4.16 -0.86 -8.93
CA TRP A 101 -3.75 0.53 -9.13
C TRP A 101 -3.53 1.24 -7.81
N LEU A 102 -2.28 1.62 -7.52
CA LEU A 102 -1.94 2.51 -6.43
C LEU A 102 -1.73 3.92 -7.01
N ARG A 103 -2.77 4.75 -6.98
CA ARG A 103 -2.75 6.07 -7.63
C ARG A 103 -1.86 7.08 -6.92
N GLU A 104 -1.84 7.03 -5.60
CA GLU A 104 -1.04 7.87 -4.73
C GLU A 104 -0.04 6.97 -4.01
N GLY A 105 1.20 7.42 -3.88
CA GLY A 105 2.18 6.69 -3.08
C GLY A 105 1.82 6.78 -1.60
N LEU A 106 2.27 5.78 -0.85
CA LEU A 106 1.91 5.60 0.56
C LEU A 106 3.16 5.49 1.41
N GLU A 107 3.29 6.33 2.41
CA GLU A 107 4.29 6.15 3.45
C GLU A 107 3.85 5.02 4.37
N LEU A 108 4.74 4.03 4.60
CA LEU A 108 4.47 2.99 5.58
C LEU A 108 4.55 3.61 6.99
N PRO A 109 3.62 3.30 7.90
CA PRO A 109 3.72 3.78 9.27
C PRO A 109 5.01 3.34 9.94
N GLU A 110 5.42 4.11 10.95
CA GLU A 110 6.62 3.80 11.72
C GLU A 110 6.53 2.44 12.41
N SER A 111 5.35 2.04 12.90
CA SER A 111 5.12 0.72 13.49
C SER A 111 5.42 -0.42 12.50
N VAL A 112 4.91 -0.30 11.28
CA VAL A 112 5.19 -1.24 10.17
C VAL A 112 6.68 -1.23 9.79
N CYS A 113 7.30 -0.04 9.72
CA CYS A 113 8.73 0.06 9.40
C CYS A 113 9.59 -0.59 10.48
N ARG A 114 9.31 -0.32 11.76
CA ARG A 114 10.02 -0.89 12.91
C ARG A 114 9.90 -2.41 12.95
N ALA A 115 8.70 -2.95 12.74
CA ALA A 115 8.46 -4.39 12.70
C ALA A 115 9.15 -5.09 11.51
N LEU A 116 9.54 -4.34 10.48
CA LEU A 116 10.29 -4.83 9.33
C LEU A 116 11.78 -4.44 9.34
N ASP A 117 12.26 -3.82 10.43
CA ASP A 117 13.64 -3.29 10.57
C ASP A 117 14.02 -2.32 9.42
N LEU A 118 13.14 -1.35 9.16
CA LEU A 118 13.31 -0.34 8.10
C LEU A 118 13.43 1.06 8.69
N ASP A 119 14.40 1.82 8.20
CA ASP A 119 14.54 3.27 8.46
C ASP A 119 13.59 4.08 7.55
N GLY A 120 12.30 3.75 7.62
CA GLY A 120 11.23 4.36 6.82
C GLY A 120 11.15 3.87 5.36
N ALA A 121 9.92 3.73 4.88
CA ALA A 121 9.66 3.28 3.51
C ALA A 121 8.44 3.97 2.90
N TYR A 122 8.55 4.28 1.60
CA TYR A 122 7.50 4.88 0.80
C TYR A 122 7.16 3.97 -0.38
N LEU A 123 5.93 3.49 -0.42
CA LEU A 123 5.36 2.72 -1.53
C LEU A 123 5.14 3.65 -2.72
N LEU A 124 5.74 3.33 -3.87
CA LEU A 124 5.63 4.17 -5.06
C LEU A 124 4.24 4.02 -5.72
N PRO A 125 3.65 5.10 -6.26
CA PRO A 125 2.44 4.98 -7.08
C PRO A 125 2.73 4.21 -8.37
N GLY A 126 1.74 3.49 -8.88
CA GLY A 126 1.88 2.72 -10.12
C GLY A 126 0.76 1.70 -10.36
N ARG A 127 0.87 1.00 -11.49
CA ARG A 127 0.04 -0.17 -11.81
C ARG A 127 0.86 -1.43 -11.56
N TYR A 128 0.38 -2.26 -10.65
CA TYR A 128 1.08 -3.45 -10.21
C TYR A 128 0.36 -4.69 -10.70
N ARG A 129 1.12 -5.67 -11.20
CA ARG A 129 0.52 -6.93 -11.65
C ARG A 129 -0.13 -7.62 -10.46
N LEU A 130 -1.42 -7.89 -10.59
CA LEU A 130 -2.20 -8.60 -9.60
C LEU A 130 -2.08 -10.09 -9.86
N LEU A 131 -1.58 -10.83 -8.87
CA LEU A 131 -1.55 -12.28 -8.90
C LEU A 131 -2.61 -12.79 -7.93
N GLU A 132 -3.49 -13.64 -8.42
CA GLU A 132 -4.55 -14.25 -7.63
C GLU A 132 -4.22 -15.72 -7.37
N ASP A 133 -4.44 -16.16 -6.14
CA ASP A 133 -4.46 -17.58 -5.78
C ASP A 133 -5.75 -17.91 -5.01
N ARG A 134 -5.87 -19.12 -4.46
CA ARG A 134 -7.09 -19.55 -3.75
C ARG A 134 -7.43 -18.67 -2.54
N ARG A 135 -6.42 -18.16 -1.81
CA ARG A 135 -6.60 -17.49 -0.51
C ARG A 135 -6.27 -16.00 -0.56
N PHE A 136 -5.42 -15.58 -1.49
CA PHE A 136 -4.86 -14.23 -1.52
C PHE A 136 -4.93 -13.58 -2.89
N TYR A 137 -4.97 -12.25 -2.85
CA TYR A 137 -4.44 -11.40 -3.92
C TYR A 137 -3.02 -10.95 -3.55
N ARG A 138 -2.13 -10.85 -4.54
CA ARG A 138 -0.70 -10.53 -4.30
C ARG A 138 -0.20 -9.50 -5.30
N ILE A 139 0.56 -8.53 -4.79
CA ILE A 139 1.23 -7.50 -5.60
C ILE A 139 2.63 -7.22 -5.06
N TYR A 140 3.57 -6.96 -5.96
CA TYR A 140 4.91 -6.50 -5.62
C TYR A 140 4.99 -5.01 -5.92
N ILE A 141 5.22 -4.21 -4.88
CA ILE A 141 5.26 -2.75 -4.93
C ILE A 141 6.69 -2.29 -4.71
N TYR A 142 7.19 -1.41 -5.57
CA TYR A 142 8.51 -0.81 -5.36
C TYR A 142 8.47 0.20 -4.21
N THR A 143 9.54 0.21 -3.44
CA THR A 143 9.69 1.16 -2.33
C THR A 143 10.85 2.11 -2.57
N ARG A 144 10.76 3.29 -1.97
CA ARG A 144 11.88 4.19 -1.79
C ARG A 144 12.15 4.32 -0.30
N LYS A 145 13.42 4.24 0.11
CA LYS A 145 13.83 4.54 1.49
C LYS A 145 13.52 6.00 1.81
N ARG A 146 13.12 6.26 3.05
CA ARG A 146 12.90 7.62 3.52
C ARG A 146 14.25 8.32 3.70
N ASN A 147 14.72 9.04 2.68
CA ASN A 147 15.88 9.91 2.87
C ASN A 147 15.49 11.02 3.85
N ALA A 148 16.26 11.20 4.94
CA ALA A 148 16.00 12.20 5.98
C ALA A 148 15.71 13.62 5.44
N LYS A 149 16.28 13.98 4.27
CA LYS A 149 16.06 15.29 3.62
C LYS A 149 14.76 15.44 2.83
N SER A 150 14.02 14.35 2.54
CA SER A 150 12.88 14.38 1.60
C SER A 150 11.50 14.60 2.23
N VAL A 151 11.43 14.66 3.57
CA VAL A 151 10.17 14.81 4.32
C VAL A 151 9.66 16.25 4.28
N MET A 152 10.54 17.26 4.21
CA MET A 152 10.11 18.66 4.22
C MET A 152 9.33 19.06 2.96
N HIS A 153 9.70 18.55 1.78
CA HIS A 153 9.10 19.05 0.54
C HIS A 153 7.72 18.47 0.20
N TYR A 154 7.29 17.35 0.79
CA TYR A 154 5.98 16.77 0.47
C TYR A 154 4.83 17.42 1.23
N LYS A 155 5.06 17.83 2.50
CA LYS A 155 4.05 18.55 3.29
C LYS A 155 3.72 19.91 2.65
N GLU A 156 4.73 20.63 2.16
CA GLU A 156 4.55 21.95 1.54
C GLU A 156 3.76 21.92 0.22
N ARG A 157 3.82 20.82 -0.55
CA ARG A 157 3.06 20.71 -1.81
C ARG A 157 1.61 20.27 -1.66
N PHE A 158 1.22 19.67 -0.52
CA PHE A 158 -0.08 18.99 -0.41
C PHE A 158 -0.88 19.26 0.89
N GLY A 159 -0.43 20.10 1.83
CA GLY A 159 -1.26 20.64 2.93
C GLY A 159 -0.68 21.96 3.45
N SER A 160 -1.42 23.06 3.60
CA SER A 160 -2.77 23.16 4.13
C SER A 160 -3.46 24.40 3.55
N LYS A 161 -4.63 24.23 2.91
CA LYS A 161 -5.58 25.35 2.84
C LYS A 161 -6.09 25.57 4.25
N LYS A 162 -5.63 26.64 4.90
CA LYS A 162 -6.26 27.15 6.13
C LYS A 162 -7.75 27.33 5.83
N VAL A 163 -8.60 26.63 6.57
CA VAL A 163 -10.02 26.94 6.63
C VAL A 163 -10.09 28.28 7.38
N LEU A 164 -10.25 29.37 6.64
CA LEU A 164 -10.69 30.64 7.21
C LEU A 164 -12.12 30.40 7.73
N LYS A 165 -12.28 30.60 9.04
CA LYS A 165 -13.58 30.71 9.70
C LYS A 165 -14.21 32.05 9.38
#